data_AF-A0A3A4PMB6-F1
#
_entry.id   AF-A0A3A4PMB6-F1
#
_cell.length_a   1.000
_cell.length_b   1.000
_cell.length_c   1.000
_cell.angle_alpha   90.00
_cell.angle_beta   90.00
_cell.angle_gamma   90.00
#
_symmetry.space_group_name_H-M   'P 1'
#
loop_
_entity.id
_entity.type
_entity.pdbx_description
1 polymer ?
#
loop_
_entity_poly.entity_id
_entity_poly.type
_entity_poly.pdbx_seq_one_letter_code
_entity_poly.pdbx_strand_id
1 'polypeptide(L)'
;MIMFQILSIMIFLILVFMITVHFAFAIASHAARREQCRMQLIRSIGFWSEKIRFLHKFKQFLYLSAMVSFTALLLSGFFPVVLGKGSLSGYPLLLHTTAAAVFVAAFVLLALSWAPHFTFCADDFPIFMRKTVGHSVAFLDDRWRGVFLQKLCFWLMLILVVPLILSIVISMYPFFDATAQNSLISLHRLSALFLSVAAITQTYLLLISKTNKMESDNALEKRG
;
A
#
# COMPACT_ATOMS: atom_id res chain seq x y z
N MET A 1 4.94 -11.40 -24.15
CA MET A 1 4.57 -12.02 -22.85
C MET A 1 5.79 -12.35 -21.98
N ILE A 2 6.84 -12.97 -22.52
CA ILE A 2 8.08 -13.32 -21.78
C ILE A 2 8.72 -12.10 -21.09
N MET A 3 8.81 -10.96 -21.78
CA MET A 3 9.38 -9.73 -21.20
C MET A 3 8.62 -9.23 -19.95
N PHE A 4 7.29 -9.30 -19.95
CA PHE A 4 6.48 -8.90 -18.80
C PHE A 4 6.61 -9.88 -17.62
N GLN A 5 6.68 -11.18 -17.91
CA GLN A 5 6.91 -12.20 -16.88
C GLN A 5 8.22 -11.95 -16.14
N ILE A 6 9.33 -11.82 -16.88
CA ILE A 6 10.66 -11.56 -16.30
C ILE A 6 10.64 -10.27 -15.49
N LEU A 7 10.09 -9.19 -16.04
CA LEU A 7 10.00 -7.90 -15.36
C LEU A 7 9.21 -7.99 -14.05
N SER A 8 8.05 -8.65 -14.07
CA SER A 8 7.21 -8.81 -12.88
C SER A 8 7.92 -9.62 -11.80
N ILE A 9 8.55 -10.74 -12.16
CA ILE A 9 9.31 -11.60 -11.23
C ILE A 9 10.48 -10.82 -10.63
N MET A 10 11.26 -10.11 -11.45
CA MET A 10 12.38 -9.30 -10.98
C MET A 10 11.93 -8.23 -9.99
N ILE A 11 10.86 -7.49 -10.30
CA ILE A 11 10.33 -6.44 -9.42
C ILE A 11 9.84 -7.02 -8.10
N PHE A 12 9.08 -8.12 -8.11
CA PHE A 12 8.62 -8.76 -6.88
C PHE A 12 9.79 -9.30 -6.05
N LEU A 13 10.80 -9.92 -6.67
CA LEU A 13 11.99 -10.40 -5.96
C LEU A 13 12.77 -9.26 -5.32
N ILE A 14 13.00 -8.17 -6.04
CA ILE A 14 13.66 -6.97 -5.51
C ILE A 14 12.86 -6.41 -4.34
N LEU A 15 11.54 -6.28 -4.49
CA LEU A 15 10.68 -5.71 -3.47
C LEU A 15 10.64 -6.59 -2.20
N VAL A 16 10.51 -7.91 -2.36
CA VAL A 16 10.58 -8.86 -1.24
C VAL A 16 11.95 -8.79 -0.58
N PHE A 17 13.04 -8.79 -1.35
CA PHE A 17 14.40 -8.66 -0.81
C PHE A 17 14.60 -7.37 -0.03
N MET A 18 14.15 -6.22 -0.55
CA MET A 18 14.25 -4.95 0.17
C MET A 18 13.47 -4.96 1.48
N ILE A 19 12.25 -5.52 1.48
CA ILE A 19 11.43 -5.65 2.69
C ILE A 19 12.06 -6.60 3.69
N THR A 20 12.55 -7.78 3.26
CA THR A 20 13.16 -8.77 4.16
C THR A 20 14.47 -8.27 4.74
N VAL A 21 15.31 -7.61 3.95
CA VAL A 21 16.55 -6.99 4.43
C VAL A 21 16.24 -5.91 5.46
N HIS A 22 15.32 -4.99 5.17
CA HIS A 22 14.97 -3.95 6.14
C HIS A 22 14.31 -4.53 7.40
N PHE A 23 13.48 -5.57 7.27
CA PHE A 23 12.90 -6.24 8.43
C PHE A 23 13.94 -7.01 9.25
N ALA A 24 14.92 -7.64 8.61
CA ALA A 24 16.04 -8.30 9.29
C ALA A 24 16.93 -7.29 10.02
N PHE A 25 17.23 -6.14 9.41
CA PHE A 25 17.94 -5.04 10.07
C PHE A 25 17.14 -4.45 11.22
N ALA A 26 15.83 -4.24 11.04
CA ALA A 26 14.94 -3.76 12.10
C ALA A 26 14.82 -4.78 13.25
N ILE A 27 14.70 -6.07 12.95
CA ILE A 27 14.70 -7.11 13.99
C ILE A 27 16.06 -7.16 14.69
N ALA A 28 17.17 -7.11 13.97
CA ALA A 28 18.50 -7.13 14.57
C ALA A 28 18.73 -5.92 15.49
N SER A 29 18.22 -4.74 15.12
CA SER A 29 18.26 -3.54 15.98
C SER A 29 17.27 -3.63 17.16
N HIS A 30 16.10 -4.25 16.98
CA HIS A 30 15.12 -4.46 18.05
C HIS A 30 15.45 -5.63 18.99
N ALA A 31 16.22 -6.64 18.55
CA ALA A 31 16.67 -7.77 19.38
C ALA A 31 17.58 -7.30 20.53
N ALA A 32 18.27 -6.17 20.37
CA ALA A 32 19.02 -5.50 21.43
C ALA A 32 18.14 -4.74 22.46
N ARG A 33 16.82 -4.62 22.23
CA ARG A 33 15.88 -3.84 23.08
C ARG A 33 14.68 -4.63 23.61
N ARG A 34 14.66 -5.95 23.40
CA ARG A 34 13.44 -6.78 23.47
C ARG A 34 13.06 -7.33 24.85
N GLU A 35 13.72 -6.96 25.94
CA GLU A 35 13.37 -7.50 27.27
C GLU A 35 12.27 -6.74 28.03
N GLN A 36 11.82 -5.56 27.59
CA GLN A 36 11.12 -4.65 28.52
C GLN A 36 9.69 -4.19 28.16
N CYS A 37 9.01 -4.82 27.20
CA CYS A 37 7.68 -4.32 26.77
C CYS A 37 6.70 -5.45 26.39
N ARG A 38 6.41 -6.37 27.32
CA ARG A 38 5.39 -7.42 27.14
C ARG A 38 4.19 -7.34 28.07
N MET A 39 4.05 -6.27 28.86
CA MET A 39 2.97 -6.15 29.85
C MET A 39 2.55 -4.68 30.05
N GLN A 40 1.64 -4.14 29.23
CA GLN A 40 0.88 -2.90 29.54
C GLN A 40 -0.27 -2.65 28.55
N LEU A 41 -1.01 -3.70 28.15
CA LEU A 41 -2.07 -3.59 27.14
C LEU A 41 -3.47 -3.23 27.70
N ILE A 42 -3.66 -2.98 29.00
CA ILE A 42 -5.04 -2.92 29.52
C ILE A 42 -5.21 -1.80 30.54
N ARG A 43 -5.44 -0.56 30.10
CA ARG A 43 -6.33 0.40 30.77
C ARG A 43 -6.31 1.77 30.10
N SER A 44 -7.45 2.44 30.21
CA SER A 44 -7.73 3.85 29.87
C SER A 44 -8.41 4.00 28.49
N ILE A 45 -9.71 3.68 28.35
CA ILE A 45 -10.91 4.46 28.79
C ILE A 45 -10.88 5.85 28.13
N GLY A 46 -11.73 6.13 27.14
CA GLY A 46 -13.18 6.30 27.27
C GLY A 46 -13.43 7.79 27.54
N PHE A 47 -14.12 8.55 26.68
CA PHE A 47 -15.57 8.76 26.82
C PHE A 47 -16.10 9.74 25.73
N TRP A 48 -15.77 9.52 24.44
CA TRP A 48 -16.33 10.27 23.29
C TRP A 48 -16.64 9.34 22.09
N SER A 49 -16.98 8.08 22.40
CA SER A 49 -16.45 6.91 21.68
C SER A 49 -17.50 5.94 21.12
N GLU A 50 -18.61 6.43 20.58
CA GLU A 50 -19.55 5.56 19.83
C GLU A 50 -19.41 5.80 18.32
N LYS A 51 -19.63 7.04 17.87
CA LYS A 51 -19.60 7.39 16.44
C LYS A 51 -18.19 7.34 15.84
N ILE A 52 -17.19 7.86 16.56
CA ILE A 52 -15.76 7.78 16.15
C ILE A 52 -15.27 6.34 16.20
N ARG A 53 -15.76 5.54 17.16
CA ARG A 53 -15.41 4.13 17.32
C ARG A 53 -16.03 3.26 16.22
N PHE A 54 -17.26 3.55 15.81
CA PHE A 54 -17.90 2.93 14.65
C PHE A 54 -17.16 3.26 13.35
N LEU A 55 -16.87 4.55 13.09
CA LEU A 55 -16.11 4.97 11.92
C LEU A 55 -14.71 4.33 11.88
N HIS A 56 -14.05 4.23 13.03
CA HIS A 56 -12.74 3.57 13.12
C HIS A 56 -12.84 2.07 12.80
N LYS A 57 -13.80 1.35 13.41
CA LYS A 57 -14.05 -0.07 13.12
C LYS A 57 -14.45 -0.31 11.67
N PHE A 58 -15.26 0.58 11.09
CA PHE A 58 -15.66 0.53 9.69
C PHE A 58 -14.45 0.74 8.76
N LYS A 59 -13.61 1.75 9.01
CA LYS A 59 -12.36 1.95 8.26
C LYS A 59 -11.43 0.74 8.38
N GLN A 60 -11.34 0.13 9.56
CA GLN A 60 -10.55 -1.09 9.77
C GLN A 60 -11.12 -2.28 8.98
N PHE A 61 -12.45 -2.45 8.96
CA PHE A 61 -13.12 -3.46 8.16
C PHE A 61 -12.87 -3.25 6.66
N LEU A 62 -13.03 -2.02 6.16
CA LEU A 62 -12.73 -1.67 4.77
C LEU A 62 -11.27 -1.96 4.42
N TYR A 63 -10.33 -1.62 5.30
CA TYR A 63 -8.92 -1.89 5.09
C TYR A 63 -8.63 -3.38 5.01
N LEU A 64 -9.21 -4.18 5.91
CA LEU A 64 -9.07 -5.64 5.88
C LEU A 64 -9.69 -6.23 4.61
N SER A 65 -10.88 -5.77 4.23
CA SER A 65 -11.55 -6.17 2.99
C SER A 65 -10.71 -5.84 1.77
N ALA A 66 -10.14 -4.63 1.70
CA ALA A 66 -9.23 -4.21 0.63
C ALA A 66 -7.96 -5.09 0.60
N MET A 67 -7.37 -5.40 1.74
CA MET A 67 -6.19 -6.29 1.80
C MET A 67 -6.50 -7.69 1.30
N VAL A 68 -7.56 -8.34 1.81
CA VAL A 68 -7.91 -9.71 1.43
C VAL A 68 -8.24 -9.79 -0.07
N SER A 69 -9.06 -8.85 -0.57
CA SER A 69 -9.43 -8.79 -1.98
C SER A 69 -8.22 -8.48 -2.88
N PHE A 70 -7.35 -7.56 -2.47
CA PHE A 70 -6.10 -7.27 -3.17
C PHE A 70 -5.16 -8.49 -3.22
N THR A 71 -5.02 -9.24 -2.13
CA THR A 71 -4.25 -10.50 -2.13
C THR A 71 -4.85 -11.52 -3.10
N ALA A 72 -6.18 -11.67 -3.13
CA ALA A 72 -6.84 -12.56 -4.08
C ALA A 72 -6.59 -12.11 -5.54
N LEU A 73 -6.58 -10.81 -5.82
CA LEU A 73 -6.25 -10.25 -7.14
C LEU A 73 -4.79 -10.47 -7.53
N LEU A 74 -3.86 -10.29 -6.59
CA LEU A 74 -2.45 -10.58 -6.81
C LEU A 74 -2.25 -12.05 -7.18
N LEU A 75 -2.81 -12.95 -6.39
CA LEU A 75 -2.69 -14.38 -6.61
C LEU A 75 -3.35 -14.77 -7.93
N SER A 76 -4.61 -14.41 -8.15
CA SER A 76 -5.30 -14.77 -9.40
C SER A 76 -4.67 -14.12 -10.64
N GLY A 77 -4.23 -12.86 -10.57
CA GLY A 77 -3.69 -12.11 -11.71
C GLY A 77 -2.26 -12.50 -12.09
N PHE A 78 -1.38 -12.72 -11.10
CA PHE A 78 0.04 -12.98 -11.37
C PHE A 78 0.41 -14.46 -11.33
N PHE A 79 -0.30 -15.31 -10.58
CA PHE A 79 0.06 -16.73 -10.47
C PHE A 79 0.02 -17.48 -11.82
N PRO A 80 -1.01 -17.34 -12.68
CA PRO A 80 -1.00 -17.99 -14.00
C PRO A 80 0.16 -17.49 -14.88
N VAL A 81 0.42 -16.18 -14.82
CA VAL A 81 1.51 -15.52 -15.55
C VAL A 81 2.86 -16.09 -15.16
N VAL A 82 3.12 -16.30 -13.87
CA VAL A 82 4.37 -16.90 -13.36
C VAL A 82 4.50 -18.37 -13.75
N LEU A 83 3.39 -19.13 -13.77
CA LEU A 83 3.40 -20.54 -14.19
C LEU A 83 3.48 -20.75 -15.71
N GLY A 84 3.52 -19.68 -16.51
CA GLY A 84 3.48 -19.77 -17.97
C GLY A 84 2.16 -20.31 -18.52
N LYS A 85 1.14 -20.49 -17.67
CA LYS A 85 -0.20 -20.91 -18.08
C LYS A 85 -0.93 -19.65 -18.55
N GLY A 86 -1.42 -19.67 -19.79
CA GLY A 86 -1.92 -18.51 -20.55
C GLY A 86 -3.05 -17.67 -19.91
N SER A 87 -4.11 -17.39 -20.67
CA SER A 87 -5.20 -16.50 -20.24
C SER A 87 -5.96 -17.04 -19.02
N LEU A 88 -6.41 -16.13 -18.16
CA LEU A 88 -7.32 -16.44 -17.05
C LEU A 88 -8.64 -17.00 -17.60
N SER A 89 -9.04 -18.19 -17.16
CA SER A 89 -10.30 -18.83 -17.55
C SER A 89 -10.90 -19.61 -16.38
N GLY A 90 -12.20 -19.91 -16.44
CA GLY A 90 -12.91 -20.70 -15.42
C GLY A 90 -12.95 -20.06 -14.03
N TYR A 91 -12.78 -20.87 -12.98
CA TYR A 91 -12.86 -20.43 -11.58
C TYR A 91 -11.85 -19.32 -11.19
N PRO A 92 -10.58 -19.35 -11.62
CA PRO A 92 -9.65 -18.24 -11.37
C PRO A 92 -10.13 -16.90 -11.91
N LEU A 93 -10.78 -16.89 -13.09
CA LEU A 93 -11.34 -15.66 -13.66
C LEU A 93 -12.52 -15.15 -12.83
N LEU A 94 -13.41 -16.05 -12.39
CA LEU A 94 -14.53 -15.69 -11.50
C LEU A 94 -14.05 -15.12 -10.17
N LEU A 95 -13.03 -15.73 -9.55
CA LEU A 95 -12.41 -15.21 -8.33
C LEU A 95 -11.78 -13.84 -8.57
N HIS A 96 -11.07 -13.67 -9.69
CA HIS A 96 -10.43 -12.40 -10.03
C HIS A 96 -11.45 -11.26 -10.18
N THR A 97 -12.52 -11.47 -10.94
CA THR A 97 -13.53 -10.42 -11.20
C THR A 97 -14.34 -10.08 -9.95
N THR A 98 -14.71 -11.08 -9.14
CA THR A 98 -15.41 -10.85 -7.87
C THR A 98 -14.52 -10.12 -6.86
N ALA A 99 -13.25 -10.52 -6.72
CA ALA A 99 -12.29 -9.83 -5.88
C ALA A 99 -12.03 -8.39 -6.36
N ALA A 100 -12.03 -8.14 -7.68
CA ALA A 100 -11.88 -6.80 -8.24
C ALA A 100 -13.00 -5.87 -7.79
N ALA A 101 -14.25 -6.32 -7.86
CA ALA A 101 -15.40 -5.51 -7.43
C ALA A 101 -15.32 -5.12 -5.94
N VAL A 102 -15.01 -6.09 -5.08
CA VAL A 102 -14.84 -5.85 -3.64
C VAL A 102 -13.67 -4.91 -3.35
N PHE A 103 -12.53 -5.12 -4.04
CA PHE A 103 -11.35 -4.27 -3.89
C PHE A 103 -11.64 -2.82 -4.26
N VAL A 104 -12.24 -2.59 -5.43
CA VAL A 104 -12.53 -1.22 -5.91
C VAL A 104 -13.49 -0.51 -4.97
N ALA A 105 -14.56 -1.18 -4.53
CA ALA A 105 -15.51 -0.59 -3.59
C ALA A 105 -14.82 -0.21 -2.25
N ALA A 106 -14.05 -1.13 -1.68
CA ALA A 106 -13.34 -0.87 -0.43
C ALA A 106 -12.25 0.22 -0.59
N PHE A 107 -11.49 0.18 -1.68
CA PHE A 107 -10.42 1.13 -1.98
C PHE A 107 -10.97 2.56 -2.16
N VAL A 108 -12.07 2.74 -2.90
CA VAL A 108 -12.69 4.06 -3.08
C VAL A 108 -13.16 4.63 -1.73
N LEU A 109 -13.83 3.83 -0.91
CA LEU A 109 -14.30 4.27 0.41
C LEU A 109 -13.14 4.63 1.35
N LEU A 110 -12.05 3.87 1.31
CA LEU A 110 -10.82 4.18 2.04
C LEU A 110 -10.17 5.45 1.52
N ALA A 111 -10.07 5.60 0.20
CA ALA A 111 -9.45 6.76 -0.42
C ALA A 111 -10.19 8.06 -0.06
N LEU A 112 -11.52 8.06 -0.13
CA LEU A 112 -12.35 9.19 0.33
C LEU A 112 -12.15 9.47 1.82
N SER A 113 -12.03 8.41 2.62
CA SER A 113 -11.82 8.51 4.07
C SER A 113 -10.45 9.02 4.48
N TRP A 114 -9.45 8.91 3.61
CA TRP A 114 -8.04 9.22 3.87
C TRP A 114 -7.50 10.40 3.08
N ALA A 115 -8.17 10.82 2.00
CA ALA A 115 -7.75 11.95 1.18
C ALA A 115 -7.37 13.21 1.99
N PRO A 116 -8.11 13.62 3.05
CA PRO A 116 -7.72 14.78 3.86
C PRO A 116 -6.39 14.62 4.60
N HIS A 117 -5.94 13.39 4.87
CA HIS A 117 -4.67 13.12 5.55
C HIS A 117 -3.48 13.03 4.60
N PHE A 118 -3.75 12.85 3.29
CA PHE A 118 -2.72 12.72 2.25
C PHE A 118 -2.61 13.96 1.34
N THR A 119 -3.13 15.11 1.79
CA THR A 119 -2.91 16.39 1.11
C THR A 119 -1.45 16.81 1.22
N PHE A 120 -0.89 17.27 0.11
CA PHE A 120 0.41 17.93 0.13
C PHE A 120 0.26 19.35 0.69
N CYS A 121 1.09 19.70 1.66
CA CYS A 121 1.18 21.01 2.29
C CYS A 121 2.55 21.63 1.98
N ALA A 122 2.68 22.95 2.14
CA ALA A 122 3.94 23.65 1.90
C ALA A 122 5.12 23.08 2.73
N ASP A 123 4.82 22.56 3.92
CA ASP A 123 5.78 21.91 4.81
C ASP A 123 6.32 20.57 4.28
N ASP A 124 5.66 19.97 3.29
CA ASP A 124 6.12 18.75 2.63
C ASP A 124 7.24 19.02 1.60
N PHE A 125 7.62 20.27 1.32
CA PHE A 125 8.68 20.62 0.36
C PHE A 125 9.89 21.28 1.05
N PRO A 126 10.69 20.52 1.82
CA PRO A 126 11.80 21.07 2.60
C PRO A 126 12.90 21.63 1.71
N ILE A 127 13.05 21.18 0.45
CA ILE A 127 14.06 21.70 -0.49
C ILE A 127 13.91 23.23 -0.68
N PHE A 128 12.68 23.76 -0.60
CA PHE A 128 12.43 25.20 -0.67
C PHE A 128 12.68 25.92 0.66
N MET A 129 12.34 25.29 1.80
CA MET A 129 12.52 25.84 3.15
C MET A 129 13.94 25.66 3.73
N ARG A 130 14.78 24.79 3.14
CA ARG A 130 16.14 24.48 3.62
C ARG A 130 17.08 25.67 3.56
N LYS A 131 16.71 26.72 2.83
CA LYS A 131 17.51 27.94 2.70
C LYS A 131 17.48 28.83 3.95
N THR A 132 16.59 28.59 4.92
CA THR A 132 16.34 29.54 6.03
C THR A 132 16.65 29.03 7.44
N VAL A 133 16.74 27.73 7.73
CA VAL A 133 16.92 27.25 9.12
C VAL A 133 18.00 26.18 9.22
N GLY A 134 19.19 26.60 9.64
CA GLY A 134 20.39 25.76 9.79
C GLY A 134 20.48 25.01 11.12
N HIS A 135 19.58 24.05 11.39
CA HIS A 135 19.76 23.14 12.55
C HIS A 135 19.60 21.66 12.20
N SER A 136 20.61 20.88 12.61
CA SER A 136 20.77 19.42 12.71
C SER A 136 19.70 18.55 12.01
N VAL A 137 20.05 18.09 10.80
CA VAL A 137 19.07 17.64 9.78
C VAL A 137 19.00 16.11 9.60
N ALA A 138 19.83 15.31 10.28
CA ALA A 138 19.94 13.88 9.96
C ALA A 138 18.75 13.02 10.44
N PHE A 139 18.21 13.27 11.65
CA PHE A 139 17.12 12.46 12.22
C PHE A 139 15.72 12.85 11.72
N LEU A 140 15.57 14.09 11.22
CA LEU A 140 14.30 14.57 10.65
C LEU A 140 14.10 14.12 9.19
N ASP A 141 15.19 13.81 8.47
CA ASP A 141 15.16 13.46 7.05
C ASP A 141 14.40 12.13 6.80
N ASP A 142 14.68 11.08 7.57
CA ASP A 142 14.06 9.76 7.38
C ASP A 142 12.55 9.76 7.69
N ARG A 143 12.12 10.46 8.74
CA ARG A 143 10.70 10.56 9.09
C ARG A 143 9.92 11.32 8.02
N TRP A 144 10.47 12.43 7.53
CA TRP A 144 9.85 13.23 6.48
C TRP A 144 9.75 12.44 5.17
N ARG A 145 10.83 11.75 4.76
CA ARG A 145 10.84 10.89 3.57
C ARG A 145 9.75 9.83 3.62
N GLY A 146 9.54 9.21 4.78
CA GLY A 146 8.47 8.21 4.99
C GLY A 146 7.08 8.80 4.77
N VAL A 147 6.79 9.97 5.35
CA VAL A 147 5.48 10.65 5.19
C VAL A 147 5.26 11.11 3.76
N PHE A 148 6.28 11.69 3.12
CA PHE A 148 6.21 12.10 1.72
C PHE A 148 5.94 10.90 0.80
N LEU A 149 6.67 9.81 1.00
CA LEU A 149 6.51 8.59 0.20
C LEU A 149 5.13 7.95 0.41
N GLN A 150 4.57 8.01 1.63
CA GLN A 150 3.19 7.57 1.87
C GLN A 150 2.16 8.41 1.10
N LYS A 151 2.33 9.74 1.05
CA LYS A 151 1.47 10.62 0.24
C LYS A 151 1.62 10.30 -1.25
N LEU A 152 2.86 10.16 -1.72
CA LEU A 152 3.14 9.81 -3.12
C LEU A 152 2.51 8.46 -3.51
N CYS A 153 2.71 7.42 -2.71
CA CYS A 153 2.12 6.10 -2.96
C CYS A 153 0.59 6.17 -2.95
N PHE A 154 -0.04 6.91 -2.03
CA PHE A 154 -1.48 7.11 -2.01
C PHE A 154 -2.01 7.69 -3.33
N TRP A 155 -1.45 8.80 -3.79
CA TRP A 155 -1.86 9.43 -5.04
C TRP A 155 -1.55 8.58 -6.27
N LEU A 156 -0.40 7.90 -6.26
CA LEU A 156 -0.02 6.98 -7.33
C LEU A 156 -1.02 5.82 -7.44
N MET A 157 -1.46 5.23 -6.33
CA MET A 157 -2.49 4.19 -6.35
C MET A 157 -3.82 4.71 -6.90
N LEU A 158 -4.25 5.91 -6.50
CA LEU A 158 -5.47 6.54 -7.03
C LEU A 158 -5.40 6.76 -8.54
N ILE A 159 -4.27 7.23 -9.05
CA ILE A 159 -4.08 7.44 -10.49
C ILE A 159 -4.03 6.11 -11.23
N LEU A 160 -3.35 5.09 -10.68
CA LEU A 160 -3.17 3.78 -11.32
C LEU A 160 -4.43 2.91 -11.33
N VAL A 161 -5.35 3.09 -10.37
CA VAL A 161 -6.59 2.30 -10.36
C VAL A 161 -7.48 2.63 -11.56
N VAL A 162 -7.43 3.87 -12.06
CA VAL A 162 -8.23 4.31 -13.21
C VAL A 162 -7.86 3.57 -14.50
N PRO A 163 -6.61 3.62 -15.01
CA PRO A 163 -6.23 2.85 -16.19
C PRO A 163 -6.31 1.35 -15.94
N LEU A 164 -6.11 0.86 -14.71
CA LEU A 164 -6.29 -0.55 -14.37
C LEU A 164 -7.72 -1.04 -14.68
N ILE A 165 -8.74 -0.32 -14.18
CA ILE A 165 -10.15 -0.67 -14.38
C ILE A 165 -10.57 -0.38 -15.82
N LEU A 166 -10.24 0.80 -16.32
CA LEU A 166 -10.71 1.26 -17.62
C LEU A 166 -10.19 0.38 -18.75
N SER A 167 -8.92 -0.01 -18.69
CA SER A 167 -8.31 -0.86 -19.71
C SER A 167 -9.00 -2.22 -19.83
N ILE A 168 -9.30 -2.89 -18.71
CA ILE A 168 -9.95 -4.19 -18.75
C ILE A 168 -11.42 -4.07 -19.15
N VAL A 169 -12.16 -3.10 -18.61
CA VAL A 169 -13.58 -2.90 -18.95
C VAL A 169 -13.74 -2.60 -20.43
N ILE A 170 -12.92 -1.69 -20.98
CA ILE A 170 -12.96 -1.37 -22.42
C ILE A 170 -12.59 -2.60 -23.26
N SER A 171 -11.60 -3.39 -22.84
CA SER A 171 -11.19 -4.59 -23.59
C SER A 171 -12.27 -5.67 -23.72
N MET A 172 -13.30 -5.64 -22.87
CA MET A 172 -14.44 -6.58 -22.93
C MET A 172 -15.44 -6.22 -24.02
N TYR A 173 -15.39 -5.02 -24.58
CA TYR A 173 -16.29 -4.60 -25.65
C TYR A 173 -15.65 -4.77 -27.03
N PRO A 174 -16.42 -5.18 -28.06
CA PRO A 174 -15.93 -5.37 -29.41
C PRO A 174 -15.78 -4.04 -30.19
N PHE A 175 -15.47 -2.93 -29.51
CA PHE A 175 -15.27 -1.63 -30.16
C PHE A 175 -13.91 -1.50 -30.84
N PHE A 176 -12.94 -2.30 -30.42
CA PHE A 176 -11.54 -2.20 -30.80
C PHE A 176 -11.09 -3.44 -31.56
N ASP A 177 -10.13 -3.26 -32.46
CA ASP A 177 -9.47 -4.36 -33.14
C ASP A 177 -8.59 -5.19 -32.17
N ALA A 178 -8.11 -6.34 -32.63
CA ALA A 178 -7.28 -7.23 -31.82
C ALA A 178 -5.99 -6.53 -31.31
N THR A 179 -5.44 -5.59 -32.09
CA THR A 179 -4.24 -4.83 -31.74
C THR A 179 -4.48 -3.92 -30.55
N ALA A 180 -5.56 -3.13 -30.58
CA ALA A 180 -5.92 -2.25 -29.48
C ALA A 180 -6.36 -3.05 -28.25
N GLN A 181 -7.08 -4.16 -28.39
CA GLN A 181 -7.41 -5.04 -27.27
C GLN A 181 -6.15 -5.60 -26.57
N ASN A 182 -5.15 -6.05 -27.34
CA ASN A 182 -3.88 -6.50 -26.78
C ASN A 182 -3.12 -5.38 -26.06
N SER A 183 -3.21 -4.15 -26.57
CA SER A 183 -2.62 -2.97 -25.93
C SER A 183 -3.31 -2.62 -24.60
N LEU A 184 -4.64 -2.71 -24.55
CA LEU A 184 -5.43 -2.52 -23.33
C LEU A 184 -5.11 -3.58 -22.28
N ILE A 185 -5.00 -4.86 -22.67
CA ILE A 185 -4.58 -5.94 -21.75
C ILE A 185 -3.16 -5.70 -21.22
N SER A 186 -2.26 -5.19 -22.08
CA SER A 186 -0.90 -4.84 -21.66
C SER A 186 -0.90 -3.67 -20.67
N LEU A 187 -1.73 -2.66 -20.90
CA LEU A 187 -1.92 -1.54 -19.97
C LEU A 187 -2.48 -2.02 -18.63
N HIS A 188 -3.50 -2.89 -18.65
CA HIS A 188 -4.06 -3.49 -17.44
C HIS A 188 -2.99 -4.19 -16.60
N ARG A 189 -2.17 -5.04 -17.25
CA ARG A 189 -1.07 -5.77 -16.61
C ARG A 189 -0.02 -4.83 -16.01
N LEU A 190 0.36 -3.79 -16.74
CA LEU A 190 1.35 -2.81 -16.29
C LEU A 190 0.82 -1.97 -15.12
N SER A 191 -0.42 -1.47 -15.22
CA SER A 191 -1.08 -0.76 -14.14
C SER A 191 -1.23 -1.63 -12.90
N ALA A 192 -1.57 -2.91 -13.05
CA ALA A 192 -1.67 -3.85 -11.93
C ALA A 192 -0.33 -4.04 -11.22
N LEU A 193 0.77 -4.14 -11.97
CA LEU A 193 2.11 -4.28 -11.42
C LEU A 193 2.52 -3.04 -10.62
N PHE A 194 2.39 -1.85 -11.19
CA PHE A 194 2.72 -0.61 -10.49
C PHE A 194 1.81 -0.36 -9.29
N LEU A 195 0.50 -0.65 -9.42
CA LEU A 195 -0.44 -0.53 -8.31
C LEU A 195 -0.03 -1.47 -7.18
N SER A 196 0.44 -2.68 -7.51
CA SER A 196 0.88 -3.65 -6.52
C SER A 196 2.11 -3.21 -5.75
N VAL A 197 3.11 -2.70 -6.46
CA VAL A 197 4.32 -2.12 -5.84
C VAL A 197 3.93 -0.96 -4.93
N ALA A 198 3.08 -0.05 -5.40
CA ALA A 198 2.62 1.10 -4.61
C ALA A 198 1.83 0.67 -3.37
N ALA A 199 0.94 -0.32 -3.49
CA ALA A 199 0.12 -0.82 -2.39
C ALA A 199 0.95 -1.54 -1.32
N ILE A 200 1.92 -2.37 -1.73
CA ILE A 200 2.82 -3.06 -0.79
C ILE A 200 3.71 -2.02 -0.09
N THR A 201 4.29 -1.08 -0.83
CA THR A 201 5.11 0.00 -0.27
C THR A 201 4.31 0.85 0.71
N GLN A 202 3.09 1.26 0.36
CA GLN A 202 2.20 2.01 1.24
C GLN A 202 1.92 1.24 2.53
N THR A 203 1.53 -0.03 2.42
CA THR A 203 1.22 -0.88 3.57
C THR A 203 2.42 -1.03 4.49
N TYR A 204 3.59 -1.26 3.90
CA TYR A 204 4.86 -1.35 4.61
C TYR A 204 5.20 -0.04 5.37
N LEU A 205 5.08 1.12 4.72
CA LEU A 205 5.34 2.41 5.36
C LEU A 205 4.35 2.70 6.49
N LEU A 206 3.07 2.36 6.32
CA LEU A 206 2.06 2.52 7.36
C LEU A 206 2.33 1.62 8.58
N LEU A 207 2.83 0.40 8.36
CA LEU A 207 3.22 -0.49 9.44
C LEU A 207 4.37 0.13 10.24
N ILE A 208 5.44 0.56 9.58
CA ILE A 208 6.61 1.16 10.25
C ILE A 208 6.27 2.46 10.99
N SER A 209 5.48 3.34 10.38
CA SER A 209 5.12 4.61 11.02
C SER A 209 4.34 4.40 12.31
N LYS A 210 3.47 3.38 12.35
CA LYS A 210 2.74 2.99 13.55
C LYS A 210 3.65 2.44 14.64
N THR A 211 4.63 1.60 14.30
CA THR A 211 5.60 1.06 15.26
C THR A 211 6.43 2.18 15.90
N ASN A 212 6.93 3.11 15.08
CA ASN A 212 7.75 4.24 15.55
C ASN A 212 6.97 5.19 16.47
N LYS A 213 5.69 5.41 16.20
CA LYS A 213 4.84 6.24 17.06
C LYS A 213 4.65 5.62 18.44
N MET A 214 4.34 4.31 18.50
CA MET A 214 4.19 3.60 19.78
C MET A 214 5.49 3.62 20.60
N GLU A 215 6.65 3.51 19.96
CA GLU A 215 7.95 3.61 20.66
C GLU A 215 8.17 5.02 21.26
N SER A 216 7.80 6.08 20.53
CA SER A 216 7.93 7.46 21.01
C SER A 216 7.02 7.75 22.21
N ASP A 217 5.76 7.31 22.17
CA ASP A 217 4.79 7.56 23.23
C ASP A 217 5.21 6.85 24.54
N ASN A 218 5.68 5.59 24.43
CA ASN A 218 6.19 4.82 25.57
C ASN A 218 7.47 5.44 26.18
N ALA A 219 8.32 6.08 25.38
CA ALA A 219 9.54 6.73 25.86
C ALA A 219 9.25 8.02 26.64
N LEU A 220 8.19 8.73 26.30
CA LEU A 220 7.74 9.93 27.02
C LEU A 220 7.06 9.56 28.34
N GLU A 221 6.24 8.50 28.37
CA GLU A 221 5.59 8.02 29.60
C GLU A 221 6.61 7.57 30.66
N LYS A 222 7.74 6.96 30.26
CA LYS A 222 8.81 6.58 31.19
C LYS A 222 9.57 7.76 31.82
N ARG A 223 9.38 8.98 31.31
CA ARG A 223 10.07 10.19 31.79
C ARG A 223 9.19 11.10 32.65
N GLY A 224 7.88 10.86 32.69
CA GLY A 224 6.93 11.57 33.55
C GLY A 224 6.62 10.77 34.81
#